data_AF-R7ZVC1-F1
#
_entry.id   AF-R7ZVC1-F1
#
_cell.length_a   1.000
_cell.length_b   1.000
_cell.length_c   1.000
_cell.angle_alpha   90.00
_cell.angle_beta   90.00
_cell.angle_gamma   90.00
#
_symmetry.space_group_name_H-M   'P 1'
#
loop_
_entity.id
_entity.type
_entity.pdbx_description
1 polymer ?
#
loop_
_entity_poly.entity_id
_entity_poly.type
_entity_poly.pdbx_seq_one_letter_code
_entity_poly.pdbx_strand_id
1 'polypeptide(L)'
;MKFYLAILILFFSQLPFGQKIDREIFDETLGSKKAQTYSMLEESFEKFLNLNYPDEKSLSKKMKRYLLDIHDQNFNWIFDNNLSSITLQQLESSGLRKDIMLYKNETYEERFPFEDYIEEKKPSTDKSEEIELNEYFEDIIEVPPTSRKEERRLRKEEFKRQKIRDKFPQPNKHGLFYYALAKSKKDNEDILAYLAGITKYGIRPSPSLIAYGFIENLTEEEFIKWENKLLVIVEVYLSSLIYNDIMKKIACG
;
A
#
# COMPACT_ATOMS: atom_id res chain seq x y z
N MET A 1 36.12 2.83 35.22
CA MET A 1 35.40 3.20 33.98
C MET A 1 35.21 1.95 33.14
N LYS A 2 33.97 1.47 32.98
CA LYS A 2 33.65 0.28 32.19
C LYS A 2 33.21 0.74 30.80
N PHE A 3 34.00 0.43 29.77
CA PHE A 3 33.61 0.58 28.38
C PHE A 3 32.56 -0.48 28.06
N TYR A 4 31.28 -0.08 27.96
CA TYR A 4 30.28 -0.87 27.26
C TYR A 4 30.35 -0.48 25.79
N LEU A 5 31.07 -1.31 25.02
CA LEU A 5 31.02 -1.28 23.58
C LEU A 5 29.60 -1.71 23.17
N ALA A 6 28.78 -0.72 22.78
CA ALA A 6 27.48 -0.98 22.19
C ALA A 6 27.69 -1.76 20.88
N ILE A 7 27.35 -3.05 20.90
CA ILE A 7 27.19 -3.85 19.70
C ILE A 7 25.91 -3.33 19.04
N LEU A 8 26.08 -2.36 18.14
CA LEU A 8 25.04 -1.96 17.20
C LEU A 8 24.90 -3.12 16.22
N ILE A 9 23.84 -3.90 16.40
CA ILE A 9 23.50 -5.02 15.54
C ILE A 9 23.17 -4.47 14.15
N LEU A 10 24.15 -4.53 13.26
CA LEU A 10 23.99 -4.29 11.84
C LEU A 10 23.36 -5.55 11.22
N PHE A 11 22.03 -5.69 11.31
CA PHE A 11 21.29 -6.57 10.42
C PHE A 11 21.15 -5.91 9.05
N PHE A 12 22.28 -5.72 8.35
CA PHE A 12 22.24 -5.45 6.93
C PHE A 12 22.12 -6.80 6.21
N SER A 13 20.88 -7.20 5.93
CA SER A 13 20.58 -8.13 4.85
C SER A 13 21.36 -7.68 3.61
N GLN A 14 22.12 -8.58 2.98
CA GLN A 14 22.94 -8.29 1.80
C GLN A 14 22.03 -7.96 0.60
N LEU A 15 21.57 -6.71 0.55
CA LEU A 15 20.93 -6.16 -0.64
C LEU A 15 22.00 -5.96 -1.72
N PRO A 16 21.71 -6.23 -3.00
CA PRO A 16 22.61 -5.86 -4.09
C PRO A 16 22.87 -4.35 -4.05
N PHE A 17 24.08 -3.92 -4.44
CA PHE A 17 24.58 -2.55 -4.25
C PHE A 17 23.61 -1.45 -4.73
N GLY A 18 22.95 -1.64 -5.88
CA GLY A 18 21.94 -0.71 -6.38
C GLY A 18 20.71 -0.60 -5.47
N GLN A 19 20.19 -1.73 -4.98
CA GLN A 19 19.05 -1.72 -4.04
C GLN A 19 19.38 -1.04 -2.72
N LYS A 20 20.64 -1.15 -2.27
CA LYS A 20 21.10 -0.48 -1.06
C LYS A 20 21.10 1.05 -1.22
N ILE A 21 21.61 1.55 -2.35
CA ILE A 21 21.61 2.99 -2.65
C ILE A 21 20.18 3.54 -2.74
N ASP A 22 19.30 2.85 -3.47
CA ASP A 22 17.91 3.30 -3.60
C ASP A 22 17.22 3.36 -2.24
N ARG A 23 17.45 2.36 -1.38
CA ARG A 23 16.89 2.34 -0.02
C ARG A 23 17.45 3.48 0.84
N GLU A 24 18.74 3.77 0.74
CA GLU A 24 19.36 4.91 1.44
C GLU A 24 18.72 6.24 0.99
N ILE A 25 18.54 6.46 -0.31
CA ILE A 25 17.87 7.66 -0.85
C ILE A 25 16.43 7.78 -0.31
N PHE A 26 15.71 6.66 -0.24
CA PHE A 26 14.35 6.60 0.29
C PHE A 26 14.32 7.00 1.77
N ASP A 27 15.14 6.36 2.61
CA ASP A 27 15.18 6.59 4.05
C ASP A 27 15.66 8.01 4.40
N GLU A 28 16.66 8.52 3.67
CA GLU A 28 17.13 9.91 3.82
C GLU A 28 16.04 10.92 3.47
N THR A 29 15.28 10.66 2.41
CA THR A 29 14.20 11.56 1.96
C THR A 29 13.01 11.54 2.93
N LEU A 30 12.68 10.38 3.52
CA LEU A 30 11.69 10.29 4.59
C LEU A 30 12.13 11.04 5.86
N GLY A 31 13.43 11.04 6.14
CA GLY A 31 14.00 11.53 7.38
C GLY A 31 13.99 10.47 8.50
N SER A 32 14.95 10.57 9.41
CA SER A 32 15.32 9.52 10.37
C SER A 32 14.15 8.94 11.17
N LYS A 33 13.26 9.79 11.71
CA LYS A 33 12.11 9.35 12.51
C LYS A 33 11.12 8.50 11.71
N LYS A 34 10.82 8.91 10.47
CA LYS A 34 9.87 8.22 9.59
C LYS A 34 10.51 6.95 9.02
N ALA A 35 11.78 7.00 8.61
CA ALA A 35 12.54 5.83 8.18
C ALA A 35 12.59 4.75 9.28
N GLN A 36 12.92 5.13 10.53
CA GLN A 36 12.91 4.20 11.67
C GLN A 36 11.52 3.58 11.88
N THR A 37 10.46 4.39 11.78
CA THR A 37 9.09 3.89 11.93
C THR A 37 8.71 2.91 10.81
N TYR A 38 9.18 3.16 9.59
CA TYR A 38 8.98 2.24 8.48
C TYR A 38 9.73 0.91 8.71
N SER A 39 10.98 0.94 9.17
CA SER A 39 11.71 -0.29 9.56
C SER A 39 10.97 -1.09 10.63
N MET A 40 10.36 -0.43 11.62
CA MET A 40 9.51 -1.10 12.61
C MET A 40 8.25 -1.75 12.01
N LEU A 41 7.67 -1.13 10.97
CA LEU A 41 6.55 -1.72 10.22
C LEU A 41 7.01 -2.95 9.43
N GLU A 42 8.20 -2.92 8.82
CA GLU A 42 8.80 -4.07 8.15
C GLU A 42 9.04 -5.24 9.11
N GLU A 43 9.61 -4.97 10.30
CA GLU A 43 9.79 -5.99 11.34
C GLU A 43 8.45 -6.55 11.84
N SER A 44 7.43 -5.71 11.98
CA SER A 44 6.08 -6.12 12.36
C SER A 44 5.47 -7.06 11.32
N PHE A 45 5.65 -6.75 10.03
CA PHE A 45 5.23 -7.61 8.93
C PHE A 45 5.93 -8.97 8.94
N GLU A 46 7.24 -9.01 9.16
CA GLU A 46 7.97 -10.28 9.25
C GLU A 46 7.51 -11.14 10.43
N LYS A 47 7.24 -10.52 11.59
CA LYS A 47 6.65 -11.21 12.74
C LYS A 47 5.27 -11.76 12.43
N PHE A 48 4.44 -10.99 11.73
CA PHE A 48 3.14 -11.43 11.24
C PHE A 48 3.26 -12.65 10.30
N LEU A 49 4.18 -12.62 9.34
CA LEU A 49 4.45 -13.75 8.45
C LEU A 49 4.94 -14.98 9.21
N ASN A 50 5.83 -14.80 10.18
CA ASN A 50 6.33 -15.90 11.02
C ASN A 50 5.23 -16.54 11.86
N LEU A 51 4.27 -15.75 12.33
CA LEU A 51 3.12 -16.24 13.10
C LEU A 51 2.14 -17.04 12.23
N ASN A 52 1.87 -16.59 11.01
CA ASN A 52 0.85 -17.18 10.15
C ASN A 52 1.39 -18.30 9.24
N TYR A 53 2.69 -18.29 8.95
CA TYR A 53 3.35 -19.24 8.06
C TYR A 53 4.63 -19.81 8.70
N PRO A 54 4.51 -20.51 9.84
CA PRO A 54 5.66 -21.05 10.57
C PRO A 54 6.40 -22.15 9.79
N ASP A 55 5.67 -22.92 8.97
CA ASP A 55 6.22 -24.07 8.23
C ASP A 55 7.05 -23.66 7.00
N GLU A 56 6.89 -22.42 6.52
CA GLU A 56 7.64 -21.90 5.40
C GLU A 56 9.05 -21.48 5.83
N LYS A 57 10.08 -21.95 5.11
CA LYS A 57 11.48 -21.83 5.56
C LYS A 57 12.14 -20.48 5.26
N SER A 58 11.65 -19.73 4.28
CA SER A 58 12.24 -18.46 3.84
C SER A 58 11.21 -17.35 3.82
N LEU A 59 11.68 -16.09 3.96
CA LEU A 59 10.81 -14.92 3.88
C LEU A 59 10.06 -14.86 2.54
N SER A 60 10.75 -15.17 1.44
CA SER A 60 10.14 -15.23 0.10
C SER A 60 8.96 -16.19 0.04
N LYS A 61 9.12 -17.42 0.58
CA LYS A 61 8.04 -18.41 0.61
C LYS A 61 6.88 -17.99 1.51
N LYS A 62 7.16 -17.37 2.66
CA LYS A 62 6.13 -16.80 3.53
C LYS A 62 5.33 -15.70 2.83
N MET A 63 6.02 -14.78 2.14
CA MET A 63 5.37 -13.73 1.36
C MET A 63 4.54 -14.30 0.22
N LYS A 64 5.06 -15.30 -0.51
CA LYS A 64 4.30 -15.99 -1.56
C LYS A 64 3.04 -16.65 -1.01
N ARG A 65 3.15 -17.34 0.13
CA ARG A 65 1.98 -17.95 0.78
C ARG A 65 0.95 -16.93 1.24
N TYR A 66 1.40 -15.80 1.78
CA TYR A 66 0.53 -14.68 2.14
C TYR A 66 -0.24 -14.12 0.94
N LEU A 67 0.43 -13.96 -0.20
CA LEU A 67 -0.21 -13.49 -1.43
C LEU A 67 -1.16 -14.54 -2.02
N LEU A 68 -0.85 -15.84 -1.90
CA LEU A 68 -1.77 -16.91 -2.30
C LEU A 68 -3.06 -16.87 -1.47
N ASP A 69 -2.96 -16.67 -0.15
CA ASP A 69 -4.16 -16.51 0.69
C ASP A 69 -5.02 -15.31 0.25
N ILE A 70 -4.42 -14.23 -0.25
CA ILE A 70 -5.15 -13.07 -0.79
C ILE A 70 -5.82 -13.40 -2.11
N HIS A 71 -5.09 -14.06 -3.01
CA HIS A 71 -5.59 -14.52 -4.29
C HIS A 71 -6.80 -15.45 -4.11
N ASP A 72 -6.69 -16.40 -3.19
CA ASP A 72 -7.70 -17.43 -2.91
C ASP A 72 -8.79 -16.95 -1.93
N GLN A 73 -8.72 -15.69 -1.48
CA GLN A 73 -9.64 -15.08 -0.50
C GLN A 73 -9.72 -15.82 0.85
N ASN A 74 -8.62 -16.44 1.26
CA ASN A 74 -8.48 -17.23 2.49
C ASN A 74 -7.89 -16.39 3.65
N PHE A 75 -8.69 -15.50 4.22
CA PHE A 75 -8.23 -14.51 5.21
C PHE A 75 -8.25 -15.00 6.66
N ASN A 76 -7.63 -16.15 6.96
CA ASN A 76 -7.55 -16.72 8.31
C ASN A 76 -6.32 -16.24 9.10
N TRP A 77 -6.02 -14.95 9.01
CA TRP A 77 -4.81 -14.40 9.62
C TRP A 77 -4.98 -14.03 11.08
N ILE A 78 -3.95 -14.34 11.85
CA ILE A 78 -3.81 -13.99 13.26
C ILE A 78 -2.91 -12.76 13.36
N PHE A 79 -3.42 -11.74 14.05
CA PHE A 79 -2.67 -10.53 14.37
C PHE A 79 -2.30 -10.52 15.85
N ASP A 80 -1.02 -10.28 16.16
CA ASP A 80 -0.60 -9.94 17.52
C ASP A 80 -1.16 -8.55 17.86
N ASN A 81 -2.13 -8.51 18.78
CA ASN A 81 -2.83 -7.29 19.15
C ASN A 81 -1.91 -6.22 19.75
N ASN A 82 -0.95 -6.64 20.58
CA ASN A 82 -0.05 -5.73 21.26
C ASN A 82 0.93 -5.11 20.24
N LEU A 83 1.53 -5.97 19.42
CA LEU A 83 2.43 -5.51 18.36
C LEU A 83 1.69 -4.61 17.36
N SER A 84 0.50 -4.99 16.92
CA SER A 84 -0.32 -4.20 15.99
C SER A 84 -0.63 -2.82 16.56
N SER A 85 -1.03 -2.74 17.83
CA SER A 85 -1.34 -1.47 18.49
C SER A 85 -0.11 -0.57 18.60
N ILE A 86 1.04 -1.11 19.02
CA ILE A 86 2.30 -0.37 19.10
C ILE A 86 2.73 0.13 17.71
N THR A 87 2.68 -0.73 16.69
CA THR A 87 3.05 -0.35 15.31
C THR A 87 2.17 0.79 14.79
N LEU A 88 0.84 0.69 14.94
CA LEU A 88 -0.08 1.74 14.52
C LEU A 88 0.15 3.05 15.29
N GLN A 89 0.43 2.99 16.59
CA GLN A 89 0.74 4.18 17.39
C GLN A 89 2.04 4.86 16.92
N GLN A 90 3.08 4.10 16.60
CA GLN A 90 4.33 4.65 16.08
C GLN A 90 4.13 5.31 14.70
N LEU A 91 3.36 4.67 13.83
CA LEU A 91 2.95 5.19 12.54
C LEU A 91 2.20 6.54 12.65
N GLU A 92 1.27 6.66 13.61
CA GLU A 92 0.59 7.94 13.87
C GLU A 92 1.54 8.99 14.45
N SER A 93 2.32 8.64 15.48
CA SER A 93 3.18 9.60 16.21
C SER A 93 4.37 10.12 15.40
N SER A 94 4.82 9.37 14.40
CA SER A 94 5.87 9.78 13.45
C SER A 94 5.33 10.66 12.32
N GLY A 95 4.01 10.63 12.08
CA GLY A 95 3.39 11.21 10.90
C GLY A 95 3.48 10.34 9.65
N LEU A 96 4.20 9.21 9.68
CA LEU A 96 4.37 8.34 8.53
C LEU A 96 3.04 7.82 8.00
N ARG A 97 2.07 7.53 8.88
CA ARG A 97 0.73 7.12 8.45
C ARG A 97 0.06 8.18 7.57
N LYS A 98 0.17 9.48 7.91
CA LYS A 98 -0.34 10.59 7.09
C LYS A 98 0.40 10.72 5.76
N ASP A 99 1.70 10.42 5.73
CA ASP A 99 2.46 10.42 4.48
C ASP A 99 2.04 9.29 3.53
N ILE A 100 1.45 8.20 4.07
CA ILE A 100 1.00 7.06 3.27
C ILE A 100 -0.49 7.17 2.96
N MET A 101 -1.34 7.43 3.96
CA MET A 101 -2.81 7.41 3.83
C MET A 101 -3.44 8.52 4.66
N LEU A 102 -4.59 9.04 4.24
CA LEU A 102 -5.37 10.03 4.98
C LEU A 102 -6.79 9.53 5.23
N TYR A 103 -7.29 9.75 6.45
CA TYR A 103 -8.73 9.68 6.68
C TYR A 103 -9.42 10.85 5.98
N LYS A 104 -10.71 10.68 5.64
CA LYS A 104 -11.48 11.68 4.89
C LYS A 104 -11.52 13.07 5.55
N ASN A 105 -11.44 13.12 6.87
CA ASN A 105 -11.47 14.34 7.67
C ASN A 105 -10.07 14.92 7.96
N GLU A 106 -9.01 14.34 7.41
CA GLU A 106 -7.66 14.84 7.59
C GLU A 106 -7.21 15.68 6.40
N THR A 107 -6.32 16.62 6.69
CA THR A 107 -5.63 17.44 5.69
C THR A 107 -4.14 17.13 5.71
N TYR A 108 -3.50 17.36 4.56
CA TYR A 108 -2.05 17.24 4.38
C TYR A 108 -1.58 18.47 3.61
N GLU A 109 -0.71 19.26 4.22
CA GLU A 109 -0.32 20.58 3.70
C GLU A 109 0.92 20.51 2.82
N GLU A 110 1.85 19.61 3.13
CA GLU A 110 3.10 19.45 2.40
C GLU A 110 2.85 19.10 0.92
N ARG A 111 3.66 19.69 0.04
CA ARG A 111 3.61 19.48 -1.41
C ARG A 111 5.03 19.20 -1.89
N PHE A 112 5.17 18.19 -2.73
CA PHE A 112 6.45 17.75 -3.27
C PHE A 112 6.41 17.76 -4.80
N PRO A 113 7.52 18.06 -5.48
CA PRO A 113 7.58 18.12 -6.94
C PRO A 113 7.67 16.71 -7.53
N PHE A 114 6.53 16.04 -7.70
CA PHE A 114 6.47 14.69 -8.28
C PHE A 114 6.81 14.67 -9.77
N GLU A 115 6.62 15.81 -10.44
CA GLU A 115 6.82 16.01 -11.88
C GLU A 115 8.29 15.81 -12.28
N ASP A 116 9.22 15.94 -11.34
CA ASP A 116 10.65 15.69 -11.54
C ASP A 116 10.98 14.19 -11.72
N TYR A 117 10.04 13.30 -11.38
CA TYR A 117 10.28 11.85 -11.33
C TYR A 117 9.21 11.01 -12.04
N ILE A 118 7.98 11.54 -12.15
CA ILE A 118 6.88 10.83 -12.79
C ILE A 118 6.55 11.59 -14.08
N GLU A 119 7.01 11.07 -15.21
CA GLU A 119 6.66 11.64 -16.50
C GLU A 119 5.16 11.49 -16.73
N GLU A 120 4.47 12.62 -16.93
CA GLU A 120 3.18 12.58 -17.59
C GLU A 120 3.43 12.13 -19.04
N LYS A 121 3.14 10.86 -19.35
CA LYS A 121 2.94 10.46 -20.74
C LYS A 121 1.80 11.32 -21.28
N LYS A 122 2.14 12.43 -21.94
CA LYS A 122 1.21 13.13 -22.83
C LYS A 122 0.70 12.06 -23.80
N PRO A 123 -0.61 11.88 -23.96
CA PRO A 123 -1.10 10.98 -24.99
C PRO A 123 -0.41 11.38 -26.29
N SER A 124 0.36 10.45 -26.87
CA SER A 124 1.06 10.70 -28.12
C SER A 124 0.00 11.02 -29.16
N THR A 125 -0.06 12.29 -29.58
CA THR A 125 -0.79 12.70 -30.78
C THR A 125 -0.01 12.23 -32.00
N ASP A 126 0.26 10.93 -32.09
CA ASP A 126 0.90 10.33 -33.24
C ASP A 126 0.20 9.01 -33.53
N LYS A 127 -0.67 9.10 -34.54
CA LYS A 127 -1.49 8.04 -35.12
C LYS A 127 -2.43 7.35 -34.14
N SER A 128 -3.51 8.05 -33.81
CA SER A 128 -4.79 7.38 -33.71
C SER A 128 -5.04 6.70 -35.06
N GLU A 129 -4.74 5.40 -35.16
CA GLU A 129 -5.69 4.56 -35.87
C GLU A 129 -7.02 4.80 -35.16
N GLU A 130 -7.90 5.54 -35.84
CA GLU A 130 -9.30 5.59 -35.47
C GLU A 130 -9.76 4.13 -35.42
N ILE A 131 -9.73 3.55 -34.23
CA ILE A 131 -10.67 2.52 -33.88
C ILE A 131 -12.00 3.26 -33.97
N GLU A 132 -12.63 3.20 -35.15
CA GLU A 132 -14.06 3.39 -35.29
C GLU A 132 -14.70 2.46 -34.27
N LEU A 133 -14.97 3.02 -33.08
CA LEU A 133 -15.90 2.45 -32.13
C LEU A 133 -17.22 2.43 -32.87
N ASN A 134 -17.48 1.30 -33.52
CA ASN A 134 -18.74 1.01 -34.18
C ASN A 134 -19.85 1.36 -33.17
N GLU A 135 -20.61 2.42 -33.45
CA GLU A 135 -21.66 3.01 -32.62
C GLU A 135 -22.88 2.07 -32.47
N TYR A 136 -22.65 0.81 -32.10
CA TYR A 136 -23.66 -0.25 -32.05
C TYR A 136 -23.79 -0.91 -30.67
N PHE A 137 -23.35 -0.24 -29.61
CA PHE A 137 -23.64 -0.63 -28.24
C PHE A 137 -24.04 0.58 -27.38
N GLU A 138 -25.06 1.33 -27.83
CA GLU A 138 -26.02 1.92 -26.89
C GLU A 138 -27.25 1.02 -26.83
N ASP A 139 -27.07 -0.22 -26.33
CA ASP A 139 -28.16 -0.85 -25.62
C ASP A 139 -28.36 0.02 -24.37
N ILE A 140 -29.24 1.01 -24.49
CA ILE A 140 -29.76 1.78 -23.36
C ILE A 140 -30.41 0.74 -22.45
N ILE A 141 -29.68 0.30 -21.43
CA ILE A 141 -30.26 -0.48 -20.34
C ILE A 141 -31.24 0.48 -19.66
N GLU A 142 -32.51 0.43 -20.07
CA GLU A 142 -33.58 1.12 -19.38
C GLU A 142 -33.56 0.64 -17.93
N VAL A 143 -33.06 1.47 -17.03
CA VAL A 143 -33.15 1.22 -15.59
C VAL A 143 -34.64 1.27 -15.27
N PRO A 144 -35.28 0.14 -14.92
CA PRO A 144 -36.70 0.14 -14.65
C PRO A 144 -36.99 1.15 -13.53
N PRO A 145 -38.08 1.93 -13.63
CA PRO A 145 -38.37 2.97 -12.65
C PRO A 145 -38.55 2.34 -11.27
N THR A 146 -37.52 2.43 -10.44
CA THR A 146 -37.58 2.00 -9.04
C THR A 146 -38.63 2.83 -8.31
N SER A 147 -39.48 2.18 -7.54
CA SER A 147 -40.46 2.90 -6.73
C SER A 147 -39.76 3.94 -5.83
N ARG A 148 -40.39 5.08 -5.56
CA ARG A 148 -39.86 6.10 -4.62
C ARG A 148 -39.46 5.52 -3.25
N LYS A 149 -40.09 4.42 -2.83
CA LYS A 149 -39.76 3.70 -1.59
C LYS A 149 -38.43 2.95 -1.71
N GLU A 150 -38.19 2.32 -2.85
CA GLU A 150 -36.95 1.59 -3.15
C GLU A 150 -35.77 2.53 -3.33
N GLU A 151 -35.96 3.64 -4.05
CA GLU A 151 -34.94 4.70 -4.19
C GLU A 151 -34.52 5.26 -2.81
N ARG A 152 -35.49 5.51 -1.91
CA ARG A 152 -35.19 5.92 -0.53
C ARG A 152 -34.46 4.84 0.28
N ARG A 153 -34.74 3.55 0.03
CA ARG A 153 -34.01 2.43 0.66
C ARG A 153 -32.58 2.39 0.16
N LEU A 154 -32.36 2.45 -1.15
CA LEU A 154 -31.05 2.44 -1.79
C LEU A 154 -30.20 3.64 -1.34
N ARG A 155 -30.75 4.85 -1.28
CA ARG A 155 -30.03 6.02 -0.75
C ARG A 155 -29.62 5.85 0.71
N LYS A 156 -30.47 5.26 1.55
CA LYS A 156 -30.13 4.97 2.95
C LYS A 156 -29.04 3.91 3.04
N GLU A 157 -29.08 2.87 2.21
CA GLU A 157 -28.06 1.84 2.13
C GLU A 157 -26.73 2.41 1.65
N GLU A 158 -26.75 3.24 0.61
CA GLU A 158 -25.55 3.90 0.08
C GLU A 158 -24.95 4.87 1.11
N PHE A 159 -25.78 5.65 1.80
CA PHE A 159 -25.31 6.50 2.89
C PHE A 159 -24.67 5.70 4.03
N LYS A 160 -25.21 4.53 4.37
CA LYS A 160 -24.60 3.61 5.35
C LYS A 160 -23.27 3.05 4.83
N ARG A 161 -23.20 2.63 3.56
CA ARG A 161 -21.97 2.15 2.92
C ARG A 161 -20.91 3.25 2.90
N GLN A 162 -21.29 4.47 2.55
CA GLN A 162 -20.39 5.62 2.55
C GLN A 162 -19.84 5.90 3.94
N LYS A 163 -20.69 5.87 4.98
CA LYS A 163 -20.23 6.02 6.37
C LYS A 163 -19.21 4.96 6.79
N ILE A 164 -19.34 3.74 6.28
CA ILE A 164 -18.36 2.68 6.52
C ILE A 164 -17.07 2.98 5.75
N ARG A 165 -17.16 3.33 4.46
CA ARG A 165 -16.01 3.68 3.62
C ARG A 165 -15.20 4.85 4.20
N ASP A 166 -15.89 5.86 4.71
CA ASP A 166 -15.29 7.05 5.32
C ASP A 166 -14.47 6.74 6.58
N LYS A 167 -14.62 5.55 7.18
CA LYS A 167 -13.78 5.09 8.31
C LYS A 167 -12.40 4.60 7.86
N PHE A 168 -12.22 4.25 6.58
CA PHE A 168 -10.97 3.70 6.08
C PHE A 168 -10.16 4.79 5.37
N PRO A 169 -8.86 4.91 5.68
CA PRO A 169 -8.04 5.92 5.05
C PRO A 169 -7.77 5.56 3.59
N GLN A 170 -7.57 6.59 2.76
CA GLN A 170 -7.24 6.50 1.34
C GLN A 170 -5.78 6.91 1.12
N PRO A 171 -5.10 6.46 0.06
CA PRO A 171 -3.70 6.83 -0.17
C PRO A 171 -3.53 8.36 -0.24
N ASN A 172 -2.49 8.88 0.41
CA ASN A 172 -2.15 10.29 0.36
C ASN A 172 -1.38 10.60 -0.93
N LYS A 173 -2.09 11.00 -1.99
CA LYS A 173 -1.48 11.32 -3.28
C LYS A 173 -0.39 12.40 -3.27
N HIS A 174 -0.27 13.17 -2.18
CA HIS A 174 0.76 14.21 -1.99
C HIS A 174 1.78 13.84 -0.92
N GLY A 175 1.74 12.63 -0.40
CA GLY A 175 2.51 12.23 0.77
C GLY A 175 4.00 12.09 0.50
N LEU A 176 4.82 12.49 1.49
CA LEU A 176 6.28 12.38 1.46
C LEU A 176 6.75 10.95 1.16
N PHE A 177 6.00 9.95 1.60
CA PHE A 177 6.32 8.55 1.37
C PHE A 177 6.41 8.20 -0.12
N TYR A 178 5.40 8.57 -0.89
CA TYR A 178 5.37 8.31 -2.33
C TYR A 178 6.41 9.15 -3.06
N TYR A 179 6.67 10.38 -2.58
CA TYR A 179 7.73 11.22 -3.13
C TYR A 179 9.12 10.62 -2.91
N ALA A 180 9.39 10.14 -1.69
CA ALA A 180 10.64 9.45 -1.37
C ALA A 180 10.83 8.21 -2.25
N LEU A 181 9.75 7.44 -2.49
CA LEU A 181 9.80 6.27 -3.37
C LEU A 181 10.10 6.68 -4.82
N ALA A 182 9.41 7.68 -5.35
CA ALA A 182 9.65 8.21 -6.70
C ALA A 182 11.11 8.63 -6.90
N LYS A 183 11.64 9.39 -5.93
CA LYS A 183 13.03 9.87 -5.96
C LYS A 183 14.06 8.74 -5.89
N SER A 184 13.76 7.66 -5.18
CA SER A 184 14.63 6.49 -5.04
C SER A 184 14.62 5.52 -6.23
N LYS A 185 13.57 5.56 -7.08
CA LYS A 185 13.32 4.56 -8.13
C LYS A 185 13.07 5.20 -9.49
N LYS A 186 13.93 6.16 -9.86
CA LYS A 186 13.79 6.95 -11.10
C LYS A 186 13.83 6.13 -12.39
N ASP A 187 14.43 4.94 -12.35
CA ASP A 187 14.61 4.08 -13.52
C ASP A 187 13.76 2.79 -13.46
N ASN A 188 12.85 2.66 -12.49
CA ASN A 188 11.99 1.48 -12.36
C ASN A 188 10.57 1.81 -12.85
N GLU A 189 10.27 1.44 -14.10
CA GLU A 189 9.01 1.75 -14.76
C GLU A 189 7.78 1.21 -14.01
N ASP A 190 7.84 0.02 -13.41
CA ASP A 190 6.72 -0.58 -12.69
C ASP A 190 6.38 0.22 -11.41
N ILE A 191 7.41 0.62 -10.66
CA ILE A 191 7.24 1.46 -9.47
C ILE A 191 6.72 2.85 -9.85
N LEU A 192 7.24 3.43 -10.94
CA LEU A 192 6.76 4.73 -11.42
C LEU A 192 5.31 4.66 -11.92
N ALA A 193 4.91 3.58 -12.58
CA ALA A 193 3.53 3.36 -13.00
C ALA A 193 2.58 3.22 -11.81
N TYR A 194 2.99 2.46 -10.79
CA TYR A 194 2.27 2.38 -9.51
C TYR A 194 2.11 3.75 -8.85
N LEU A 195 3.20 4.51 -8.76
CA LEU A 195 3.19 5.85 -8.17
C LEU A 195 2.31 6.82 -8.96
N ALA A 196 2.35 6.79 -10.30
CA ALA A 196 1.48 7.58 -11.15
C ALA A 196 0.00 7.28 -10.89
N GLY A 197 -0.36 6.01 -10.68
CA GLY A 197 -1.71 5.60 -10.30
C GLY A 197 -2.20 6.30 -9.02
N ILE A 198 -1.35 6.33 -8.00
CA ILE A 198 -1.66 6.97 -6.71
C ILE A 198 -1.67 8.49 -6.80
N THR A 199 -0.64 9.09 -7.38
CA THR A 199 -0.48 10.56 -7.39
C THR A 199 -1.52 11.23 -8.28
N LYS A 200 -1.87 10.61 -9.42
CA LYS A 200 -2.85 11.15 -10.37
C LYS A 200 -4.29 10.89 -9.95
N TYR A 201 -4.60 9.66 -9.55
CA TYR A 201 -6.00 9.25 -9.32
C TYR A 201 -6.37 9.14 -7.84
N GLY A 202 -5.40 9.11 -6.93
CA GLY A 202 -5.65 8.78 -5.52
C GLY A 202 -6.17 7.36 -5.34
N ILE A 203 -5.87 6.47 -6.30
CA ILE A 203 -6.34 5.09 -6.32
C ILE A 203 -5.16 4.19 -6.00
N ARG A 204 -5.38 3.30 -5.04
CA ARG A 204 -4.48 2.22 -4.73
C ARG A 204 -4.83 0.97 -5.54
N PRO A 205 -3.85 0.16 -5.96
CA PRO A 205 -4.13 -1.14 -6.55
C PRO A 205 -4.85 -2.04 -5.53
N SER A 206 -5.77 -2.87 -6.02
CA SER A 206 -6.45 -3.83 -5.13
C SER A 206 -5.45 -4.90 -4.63
N PRO A 207 -5.56 -5.37 -3.39
CA PRO A 207 -4.68 -6.42 -2.88
C PRO A 207 -4.65 -7.68 -3.75
N SER A 208 -5.79 -8.09 -4.32
CA SER A 208 -5.87 -9.23 -5.24
C SER A 208 -5.10 -9.00 -6.55
N LEU A 209 -5.09 -7.77 -7.08
CA LEU A 209 -4.31 -7.44 -8.27
C LEU A 209 -2.80 -7.49 -7.98
N ILE A 210 -2.38 -6.98 -6.82
CA ILE A 210 -0.99 -7.08 -6.38
C ILE A 210 -0.59 -8.55 -6.22
N ALA A 211 -1.41 -9.33 -5.53
CA ALA A 211 -1.16 -10.76 -5.32
C ALA A 211 -1.01 -11.51 -6.65
N TYR A 212 -1.97 -11.35 -7.56
CA TYR A 212 -1.91 -11.96 -8.88
C TYR A 212 -0.66 -11.53 -9.66
N GLY A 213 -0.41 -10.22 -9.76
CA GLY A 213 0.73 -9.68 -10.49
C GLY A 213 2.06 -10.20 -9.94
N PHE A 214 2.19 -10.30 -8.62
CA PHE A 214 3.42 -10.78 -7.98
C PHE A 214 3.60 -12.29 -8.14
N ILE A 215 2.54 -13.08 -7.95
CA ILE A 215 2.61 -14.55 -8.07
C ILE A 215 2.98 -14.98 -9.47
N GLU A 216 2.40 -14.35 -10.49
CA GLU A 216 2.59 -14.72 -11.89
C GLU A 216 3.92 -14.22 -12.47
N ASN A 217 4.40 -13.04 -12.05
CA ASN A 217 5.48 -12.35 -12.75
C ASN A 217 6.79 -12.24 -11.97
N LEU A 218 6.81 -12.49 -10.65
CA LEU A 218 8.03 -12.35 -9.84
C LEU A 218 8.66 -13.70 -9.50
N THR A 219 9.99 -13.75 -9.58
CA THR A 219 10.79 -14.86 -9.05
C THR A 219 10.91 -14.79 -7.52
N GLU A 220 11.29 -15.90 -6.86
CA GLU A 220 11.47 -15.93 -5.40
C GLU A 220 12.46 -14.85 -4.89
N GLU A 221 13.50 -14.54 -5.65
CA GLU A 221 14.47 -13.47 -5.30
C GLU A 221 13.85 -12.08 -5.46
N GLU A 222 12.91 -11.91 -6.38
CA GLU A 222 12.24 -10.64 -6.63
C GLU A 222 11.21 -10.28 -5.58
N PHE A 223 10.56 -11.28 -4.96
CA PHE A 223 9.64 -11.05 -3.84
C PHE A 223 10.29 -10.29 -2.68
N ILE A 224 11.57 -10.54 -2.44
CA ILE A 224 12.29 -9.97 -1.30
C ILE A 224 13.04 -8.68 -1.64
N LYS A 225 12.99 -8.23 -2.91
CA LYS A 225 13.46 -6.88 -3.26
C LYS A 225 12.69 -5.87 -2.42
N TRP A 226 13.41 -4.90 -1.86
CA TRP A 226 12.85 -4.02 -0.84
C TRP A 226 11.65 -3.22 -1.35
N GLU A 227 11.64 -2.83 -2.63
CA GLU A 227 10.52 -2.12 -3.27
C GLU A 227 9.27 -3.00 -3.39
N ASN A 228 9.42 -4.28 -3.72
CA ASN A 228 8.30 -5.21 -3.84
C ASN A 228 7.74 -5.54 -2.46
N LYS A 229 8.62 -5.76 -1.49
CA LYS A 229 8.24 -5.91 -0.09
C LYS A 229 7.51 -4.67 0.44
N LEU A 230 7.97 -3.47 0.08
CA LEU A 230 7.33 -2.21 0.43
C LEU A 230 5.89 -2.13 -0.08
N LEU A 231 5.66 -2.50 -1.35
CA LEU A 231 4.30 -2.54 -1.91
C LEU A 231 3.40 -3.50 -1.14
N VAL A 232 3.86 -4.71 -0.83
CA VAL A 232 3.08 -5.67 -0.05
C VAL A 232 2.79 -5.14 1.36
N ILE A 233 3.77 -4.53 2.01
CA ILE A 233 3.62 -3.98 3.35
C ILE A 233 2.60 -2.85 3.38
N VAL A 234 2.76 -1.86 2.51
CA VAL A 234 1.91 -0.67 2.51
C VAL A 234 0.52 -0.99 1.97
N GLU A 235 0.46 -1.70 0.85
CA GLU A 235 -0.81 -1.88 0.16
C GLU A 235 -1.68 -2.96 0.78
N VAL A 236 -1.07 -3.99 1.35
CA VAL A 236 -1.79 -5.14 1.88
C VAL A 236 -1.73 -5.19 3.40
N TYR A 237 -0.53 -5.26 3.98
CA TYR A 237 -0.38 -5.51 5.41
C TYR A 237 -0.88 -4.34 6.28
N LEU A 238 -0.41 -3.12 6.01
CA LEU A 238 -0.82 -1.92 6.74
C LEU A 238 -2.35 -1.70 6.65
N SER A 239 -2.91 -1.90 5.47
CA SER A 239 -4.37 -1.86 5.26
C SER A 239 -5.10 -2.86 6.14
N SER A 240 -4.59 -4.08 6.21
CA SER A 240 -5.16 -5.16 7.01
C SER A 240 -5.04 -4.87 8.50
N LEU A 241 -3.92 -4.29 8.95
CA LEU A 241 -3.74 -3.81 10.32
C LEU A 241 -4.78 -2.75 10.70
N ILE A 242 -4.93 -1.72 9.87
CA ILE A 242 -5.90 -0.63 10.10
C ILE A 242 -7.33 -1.19 10.08
N TYR A 243 -7.64 -2.07 9.14
CA TYR A 243 -8.95 -2.71 9.06
C TYR A 243 -9.28 -3.48 10.34
N ASN A 244 -8.36 -4.33 10.77
CA ASN A 244 -8.51 -5.14 11.99
C ASN A 244 -8.70 -4.27 13.24
N ASP A 245 -7.95 -3.16 13.37
CA ASP A 245 -8.10 -2.20 14.47
C ASP A 245 -9.48 -1.51 14.47
N ILE A 246 -9.94 -1.05 13.30
CA ILE A 246 -11.26 -0.43 13.16
C ILE A 246 -12.37 -1.42 13.52
N MET A 247 -12.29 -2.66 13.02
CA MET A 247 -13.33 -3.66 13.27
C MET A 247 -13.40 -4.06 14.75
N LYS A 248 -12.26 -4.14 15.45
CA LYS A 248 -12.22 -4.36 16.91
C LYS A 248 -12.88 -3.22 17.68
N LYS A 249 -12.59 -1.98 17.32
CA LYS A 249 -13.22 -0.81 17.95
C LYS A 249 -14.73 -0.77 17.75
N ILE A 250 -15.23 -1.28 16.62
CA ILE A 250 -16.67 -1.42 16.37
C ILE A 250 -17.30 -2.56 17.18
N ALA A 251 -16.58 -3.68 17.38
CA ALA A 251 -17.10 -4.83 18.11
C ALA A 251 -17.14 -4.62 19.64
N CYS A 252 -16.25 -3.78 20.17
CA CYS A 252 -16.12 -3.53 21.61
C CYS A 252 -16.85 -2.26 22.10
N GLY A 253 -17.46 -1.47 21.22
CA GLY A 253 -18.14 -0.21 21.54
C GLY A 253 -19.63 -0.27 21.27
#